data_AF-A0A563VSU2-F1
#
_entry.id   AF-A0A563VSU2-F1
#
_cell.length_a   1.000
_cell.length_b   1.000
_cell.length_c   1.000
_cell.angle_alpha   90.00
_cell.angle_beta   90.00
_cell.angle_gamma   90.00
#
_symmetry.space_group_name_H-M   'P 1'
#
loop_
_entity.id
_entity.type
_entity.pdbx_description
1 polymer ?
#
loop_
_entity_poly.entity_id
_entity_poly.type
_entity_poly.pdbx_seq_one_letter_code
_entity_poly.pdbx_strand_id
1 'polypeptide(L)'
;MLNQFLGGRYRVIQALGEGGFAKTYIAEDHHRPGHPKCIVKFLKPTRKDSDFMATARRLFKKEAEILEKLGKHEQIPRLLAHFEENKKFYIIQEFIEGHTLSQKLASKHRWSEEQVILMLQDVLQILKFVHSHRVIHRDIKPSNLIKRQKDSRLVLIDFGVVKEIGNSRILSAPSGQETIAIGTQGSRFA
;
A
#
# COMPACT_ATOMS: atom_id res chain seq x y z
N MET A 1 -16.70 -7.88 8.80
CA MET A 1 -16.50 -6.52 8.28
C MET A 1 -17.24 -6.25 6.97
N LEU A 2 -17.68 -7.25 6.21
CA LEU A 2 -18.51 -7.00 5.03
C LEU A 2 -19.77 -6.18 5.41
N ASN A 3 -20.16 -5.21 4.58
CA ASN A 3 -21.28 -4.29 4.78
C ASN A 3 -21.23 -3.41 6.03
N GLN A 4 -20.08 -3.33 6.73
CA GLN A 4 -19.89 -2.39 7.83
C GLN A 4 -19.37 -1.05 7.31
N PHE A 5 -19.80 0.03 7.96
CA PHE A 5 -19.25 1.36 7.75
C PHE A 5 -18.04 1.59 8.65
N LEU A 6 -16.96 2.12 8.07
CA LEU A 6 -15.75 2.52 8.77
C LEU A 6 -15.70 4.04 8.84
N GLY A 7 -15.54 4.58 10.06
CA GLY A 7 -15.59 6.03 10.29
C GLY A 7 -16.91 6.67 9.84
N GLY A 8 -18.00 5.91 9.86
CA GLY A 8 -19.33 6.34 9.38
C GLY A 8 -19.44 6.60 7.87
N ARG A 9 -18.36 6.44 7.09
CA ARG A 9 -18.27 6.92 5.70
C ARG A 9 -18.01 5.83 4.68
N TYR A 10 -17.14 4.86 5.01
CA TYR A 10 -16.66 3.89 4.04
C TYR A 10 -17.36 2.55 4.23
N ARG A 11 -18.25 2.17 3.30
CA ARG A 11 -18.97 0.90 3.34
C ARG A 11 -18.12 -0.21 2.73
N VAL A 12 -17.70 -1.19 3.52
CA VAL A 12 -16.89 -2.31 3.03
C VAL A 12 -17.71 -3.23 2.13
N ILE A 13 -17.26 -3.43 0.89
CA ILE A 13 -17.96 -4.25 -0.10
C ILE A 13 -17.25 -5.58 -0.40
N GLN A 14 -15.91 -5.63 -0.27
CA GLN A 14 -15.14 -6.83 -0.62
C GLN A 14 -13.85 -6.92 0.17
N ALA A 15 -13.47 -8.12 0.61
CA ALA A 15 -12.13 -8.40 1.12
C ALA A 15 -11.19 -8.76 -0.03
N LEU A 16 -10.00 -8.14 -0.08
CA LEU A 16 -8.98 -8.41 -1.10
C LEU A 16 -7.87 -9.34 -0.59
N GLY A 17 -7.57 -9.28 0.70
CA GLY A 17 -6.54 -10.12 1.29
C GLY A 17 -6.25 -9.76 2.73
N GLU A 18 -5.57 -10.69 3.39
CA GLU A 18 -5.10 -10.59 4.76
C GLU A 18 -3.60 -10.89 4.77
N GLY A 19 -2.80 -9.87 5.10
CA GLY A 19 -1.39 -10.05 5.48
C GLY A 19 -1.27 -10.14 7.00
N GLY A 20 -0.09 -10.50 7.51
CA GLY A 20 0.10 -10.81 8.94
C GLY A 20 -0.38 -9.73 9.93
N PHE A 21 -0.38 -8.45 9.54
CA PHE A 21 -0.78 -7.34 10.42
C PHE A 21 -1.86 -6.44 9.82
N ALA A 22 -2.18 -6.58 8.53
CA ALA A 22 -3.12 -5.71 7.84
C ALA A 22 -4.09 -6.50 6.97
N LYS A 23 -5.36 -6.11 6.99
CA LYS A 23 -6.39 -6.58 6.07
C LYS A 23 -6.67 -5.50 5.04
N THR A 24 -6.88 -5.90 3.80
CA THR A 24 -7.19 -4.97 2.71
C THR A 24 -8.59 -5.24 2.19
N TYR A 25 -9.37 -4.18 2.04
CA TYR A 25 -10.74 -4.23 1.55
C TYR A 25 -10.94 -3.25 0.39
N ILE A 26 -11.91 -3.53 -0.47
CA ILE A 26 -12.58 -2.51 -1.28
C ILE A 26 -13.76 -1.99 -0.46
N ALA A 27 -13.92 -0.68 -0.42
CA ALA A 27 -15.08 -0.01 0.14
C ALA A 27 -15.62 1.04 -0.84
N GLU A 28 -16.82 1.53 -0.58
CA GLU A 28 -17.42 2.67 -1.25
C GLU A 28 -17.41 3.88 -0.31
N ASP A 29 -17.06 5.06 -0.85
CA ASP A 29 -17.15 6.32 -0.12
C ASP A 29 -18.58 6.89 -0.19
N HIS A 30 -19.36 6.69 0.87
CA HIS A 30 -20.77 7.09 0.90
C HIS A 30 -20.99 8.59 1.11
N HIS A 31 -19.94 9.36 1.41
CA HIS A 31 -20.04 10.81 1.51
C HIS A 31 -19.80 11.52 0.18
N ARG A 32 -19.49 10.77 -0.89
CA ARG A 32 -19.30 11.32 -2.24
C ARG A 32 -20.41 10.82 -3.18
N PRO A 33 -20.93 11.69 -4.07
CA PRO A 33 -21.89 11.27 -5.09
C PRO A 33 -21.36 10.11 -5.93
N GLY A 34 -22.23 9.15 -6.24
CA GLY A 34 -21.86 7.96 -7.02
C GLY A 34 -21.04 6.91 -6.28
N HIS A 35 -20.80 7.10 -4.96
CA HIS A 35 -20.18 6.11 -4.08
C HIS A 35 -18.89 5.49 -4.64
N PRO A 36 -17.90 6.32 -5.02
CA PRO A 36 -16.70 5.84 -5.69
C PRO A 36 -15.96 4.81 -4.81
N LYS A 37 -15.39 3.80 -5.47
CA LYS A 37 -14.61 2.76 -4.80
C LYS A 37 -13.30 3.33 -4.26
N CYS A 38 -12.88 2.82 -3.11
CA CYS A 38 -11.59 3.08 -2.47
C CYS A 38 -11.02 1.80 -1.87
N ILE A 39 -9.71 1.79 -1.63
CA ILE A 39 -9.03 0.74 -0.88
C ILE A 39 -8.97 1.13 0.59
N VAL A 40 -9.35 0.21 1.47
CA VAL A 40 -9.16 0.33 2.92
C VAL A 40 -8.08 -0.64 3.34
N LYS A 41 -6.96 -0.11 3.84
CA LYS A 41 -6.00 -0.89 4.62
C LYS A 41 -6.32 -0.75 6.10
N PHE A 42 -6.64 -1.88 6.72
CA PHE A 42 -6.99 -2.00 8.11
C PHE A 42 -5.85 -2.66 8.89
N LEU A 43 -5.26 -1.92 9.83
CA LEU A 43 -4.28 -2.44 10.77
C LEU A 43 -4.96 -2.69 12.12
N LYS A 44 -4.94 -3.95 12.57
CA LYS A 44 -5.35 -4.34 13.92
C LYS A 44 -4.11 -4.75 14.71
N PRO A 45 -3.64 -3.92 15.65
CA PRO A 45 -2.61 -4.29 16.61
C PRO A 45 -2.93 -5.64 17.27
N THR A 46 -1.99 -6.58 17.23
CA THR A 46 -2.11 -7.89 17.90
C THR A 46 -1.90 -7.76 19.40
N ARG A 47 -1.05 -6.80 19.80
CA ARG A 47 -0.81 -6.40 21.18
C ARG A 47 -1.45 -5.05 21.47
N LYS A 48 -1.84 -4.83 22.73
CA LYS A 48 -2.52 -3.62 23.19
C LYS A 48 -1.74 -2.84 24.25
N ASP A 49 -0.51 -3.25 24.57
CA ASP A 49 0.35 -2.50 25.48
C ASP A 49 0.69 -1.12 24.89
N SER A 50 0.94 -0.16 25.78
CA SER A 50 1.14 1.26 25.43
C SER A 50 2.22 1.46 24.38
N ASP A 51 3.33 0.75 24.54
CA ASP A 51 4.55 0.96 23.75
C ASP A 51 4.36 0.42 22.33
N PHE A 52 3.74 -0.77 22.23
CA PHE A 52 3.34 -1.32 20.94
C PHE A 52 2.33 -0.43 20.23
N MET A 53 1.31 0.07 20.94
CA MET A 53 0.29 0.96 20.37
C MET A 53 0.88 2.30 19.89
N ALA A 54 1.80 2.88 20.66
CA ALA A 54 2.51 4.11 20.28
C ALA A 54 3.36 3.88 19.02
N THR A 55 4.05 2.74 18.94
CA THR A 55 4.83 2.36 17.76
C THR A 55 3.95 2.13 16.53
N ALA A 56 2.84 1.40 16.68
CA ALA A 56 1.88 1.17 15.61
C ALA A 56 1.30 2.49 15.09
N ARG A 57 0.90 3.40 15.99
CA ARG A 57 0.40 4.74 15.61
C ARG A 57 1.45 5.54 14.85
N ARG A 58 2.71 5.53 15.30
CA ARG A 58 3.82 6.22 14.63
C ARG A 58 4.06 5.68 13.21
N LEU A 59 4.13 4.36 13.06
CA LEU A 59 4.38 3.73 11.76
C LEU A 59 3.21 3.92 10.79
N PHE A 60 1.98 3.85 11.30
CA PHE A 60 0.79 4.13 10.53
C PHE A 60 0.75 5.60 10.04
N LYS A 61 1.03 6.57 10.93
CA LYS A 61 1.12 7.99 10.55
C LYS A 61 2.18 8.20 9.46
N LYS A 62 3.33 7.53 9.61
CA LYS A 62 4.42 7.58 8.61
C LYS A 62 3.99 7.01 7.26
N GLU A 63 3.23 5.92 7.20
CA GLU A 63 2.68 5.41 5.94
C GLU A 63 1.72 6.42 5.28
N ALA A 64 0.85 7.06 6.05
CA ALA A 64 -0.02 8.11 5.55
C ALA A 64 0.78 9.31 5.00
N GLU A 65 1.78 9.81 5.73
CA GLU A 65 2.65 10.92 5.29
C GLU A 65 3.38 10.61 3.97
N ILE A 66 3.85 9.37 3.82
CA ILE A 66 4.53 8.94 2.59
C ILE A 66 3.56 8.88 1.41
N LEU A 67 2.37 8.31 1.61
CA LEU A 67 1.34 8.27 0.56
C LEU A 67 0.85 9.66 0.19
N GLU A 68 0.72 10.57 1.15
CA GLU A 68 0.36 11.97 0.90
C GLU A 68 1.43 12.66 0.03
N LYS A 69 2.71 12.41 0.33
CA LYS A 69 3.84 12.96 -0.43
C LYS A 69 3.93 12.38 -1.85
N LEU A 70 3.80 11.06 -1.98
CA LEU A 70 4.06 10.34 -3.23
C LEU A 70 2.83 10.20 -4.14
N GLY A 71 1.62 10.22 -3.57
CA GLY A 71 0.35 10.05 -4.29
C GLY A 71 0.03 11.15 -5.29
N LYS A 72 0.85 12.20 -5.37
CA LYS A 72 0.78 13.22 -6.43
C LYS A 72 1.20 12.65 -7.80
N HIS A 73 1.94 11.53 -7.82
CA HIS A 73 2.37 10.87 -9.05
C HIS A 73 1.28 9.93 -9.55
N GLU A 74 0.93 10.00 -10.84
CA GLU A 74 -0.21 9.24 -11.40
C GLU A 74 -0.08 7.70 -11.27
N GLN A 75 1.15 7.18 -11.14
CA GLN A 75 1.43 5.76 -10.98
C GLN A 75 1.58 5.31 -9.52
N ILE A 76 1.09 6.13 -8.57
CA ILE A 76 1.04 5.83 -7.14
C ILE A 76 -0.37 6.21 -6.65
N PRO A 77 -1.08 5.35 -5.90
CA PRO A 77 -2.41 5.68 -5.38
C PRO A 77 -2.38 6.90 -4.47
N ARG A 78 -3.38 7.78 -4.61
CA ARG A 78 -3.58 8.90 -3.69
C ARG A 78 -4.04 8.41 -2.32
N LEU A 79 -3.56 9.07 -1.26
CA LEU A 79 -4.21 9.03 0.04
C LEU A 79 -5.54 9.80 -0.04
N LEU A 80 -6.62 9.19 0.41
CA LEU A 80 -7.94 9.84 0.48
C LEU A 80 -8.28 10.26 1.91
N ALA A 81 -7.92 9.43 2.88
CA ALA A 81 -8.06 9.71 4.31
C ALA A 81 -7.20 8.74 5.12
N HIS A 82 -6.93 9.10 6.36
CA HIS A 82 -6.45 8.16 7.37
C HIS A 82 -7.11 8.50 8.71
N PHE A 83 -7.44 7.49 9.50
CA PHE A 83 -8.05 7.71 10.82
C PHE A 83 -7.79 6.54 11.77
N GLU A 84 -7.98 6.81 13.05
CA GLU A 84 -7.98 5.83 14.12
C GLU A 84 -9.38 5.76 14.74
N GLU A 85 -9.91 4.55 14.89
CA GLU A 85 -11.19 4.30 15.54
C GLU A 85 -11.08 3.04 16.40
N ASN A 86 -11.50 3.12 17.67
CA ASN A 86 -11.48 1.97 18.58
C ASN A 86 -10.11 1.25 18.66
N LYS A 87 -9.01 2.02 18.70
CA LYS A 87 -7.60 1.54 18.69
C LYS A 87 -7.23 0.73 17.44
N LYS A 88 -7.95 0.94 16.34
CA LYS A 88 -7.67 0.35 15.03
C LYS A 88 -7.34 1.46 14.05
N PHE A 89 -6.45 1.18 13.11
CA PHE A 89 -5.95 2.19 12.19
C PHE A 89 -6.39 1.88 10.75
N TYR A 90 -6.82 2.91 10.02
CA TYR A 90 -7.43 2.80 8.70
C TYR A 90 -6.81 3.77 7.70
N ILE A 91 -6.11 3.27 6.68
CA ILE A 91 -5.66 4.08 5.54
C ILE A 91 -6.63 3.88 4.38
N ILE A 92 -7.16 4.97 3.86
CA ILE A 92 -8.05 4.99 2.71
C ILE A 92 -7.28 5.51 1.52
N GLN A 93 -7.23 4.73 0.45
CA GLN A 93 -6.45 5.02 -0.76
C GLN A 93 -7.34 4.95 -1.99
N GLU A 94 -6.89 5.59 -3.07
CA GLU A 94 -7.50 5.47 -4.38
C GLU A 94 -7.60 4.01 -4.84
N PHE A 95 -8.79 3.63 -5.34
CA PHE A 95 -8.97 2.35 -6.01
C PHE A 95 -8.45 2.43 -7.44
N ILE A 96 -7.56 1.50 -7.80
CA ILE A 96 -7.01 1.39 -9.15
C ILE A 96 -7.72 0.25 -9.87
N GLU A 97 -8.57 0.60 -10.82
CA GLU A 97 -9.22 -0.38 -11.69
C GLU A 97 -8.19 -0.99 -12.65
N GLY A 98 -8.05 -2.32 -12.59
CA GLY A 98 -7.02 -3.05 -13.34
C GLY A 98 -6.74 -4.42 -12.73
N HIS A 99 -5.67 -5.03 -13.20
CA HIS A 99 -5.22 -6.35 -12.73
C HIS A 99 -3.78 -6.27 -12.24
N THR A 100 -3.44 -7.05 -11.22
CA THR A 100 -2.05 -7.13 -10.78
C THR A 100 -1.19 -7.76 -11.87
N LEU A 101 0.09 -7.39 -11.91
CA LEU A 101 1.04 -7.97 -12.85
C LEU A 101 1.19 -9.48 -12.59
N SER A 102 1.07 -9.94 -11.33
CA SER A 102 1.02 -11.37 -11.02
C SER A 102 -0.15 -12.10 -11.69
N GLN A 103 -1.33 -11.47 -11.76
CA GLN A 103 -2.48 -12.06 -12.47
C GLN A 103 -2.23 -12.13 -13.99
N LYS A 104 -1.58 -11.12 -14.57
CA LYS A 104 -1.21 -11.13 -16.00
C LYS A 104 -0.15 -12.19 -16.32
N LEU A 105 0.86 -12.32 -15.45
CA LEU A 105 1.94 -13.30 -15.58
C LEU A 105 1.52 -14.73 -15.28
N ALA A 106 0.38 -14.94 -14.60
CA ALA A 106 -0.17 -16.28 -14.37
C ALA A 106 -0.70 -16.95 -15.65
N SER A 107 -0.89 -16.19 -16.74
CA SER A 107 -1.18 -16.77 -18.05
C SER A 107 0.03 -17.57 -18.54
N LYS A 108 -0.19 -18.73 -19.19
CA LYS A 108 0.89 -19.57 -19.76
C LYS A 108 1.63 -18.89 -20.94
N HIS A 109 1.33 -17.63 -21.23
CA HIS A 109 1.93 -16.88 -22.33
C HIS A 109 3.21 -16.22 -21.86
N ARG A 110 4.34 -16.62 -22.45
CA ARG A 110 5.62 -15.96 -22.22
C ARG A 110 5.62 -14.59 -22.89
N TRP A 111 6.16 -13.61 -22.19
CA TRP A 111 6.33 -12.28 -22.75
C TRP A 111 7.55 -12.25 -23.66
N SER A 112 7.45 -11.48 -24.74
CA SER A 112 8.60 -11.10 -25.56
C SER A 112 9.55 -10.21 -24.77
N GLU A 113 10.81 -10.15 -25.22
CA GLU A 113 11.82 -9.27 -24.65
C GLU A 113 11.36 -7.80 -24.65
N GLU A 114 10.77 -7.35 -25.76
CA GLU A 114 10.23 -6.00 -25.90
C GLU A 114 9.17 -5.68 -24.81
N GLN A 115 8.24 -6.61 -24.57
CA GLN A 115 7.23 -6.44 -23.52
C GLN A 115 7.87 -6.36 -22.12
N VAL A 116 8.93 -7.13 -21.87
CA VAL A 116 9.67 -7.07 -20.60
C VAL A 116 10.39 -5.74 -20.45
N ILE A 117 11.07 -5.26 -21.49
CA ILE A 117 11.77 -3.97 -21.49
C ILE A 117 10.80 -2.83 -21.21
N LEU A 118 9.67 -2.78 -21.91
CA LEU A 118 8.64 -1.75 -21.71
C LEU A 118 8.08 -1.78 -20.28
N MET A 119 7.86 -2.97 -19.73
CA MET A 119 7.43 -3.15 -18.35
C MET A 119 8.46 -2.63 -17.36
N LEU A 120 9.75 -2.98 -17.54
CA LEU A 120 10.83 -2.53 -16.67
C LEU A 120 11.02 -1.01 -16.73
N GLN A 121 10.97 -0.40 -17.92
CA GLN A 121 11.02 1.05 -18.07
C GLN A 121 9.89 1.74 -17.31
N ASP A 122 8.68 1.20 -17.39
CA ASP A 122 7.52 1.73 -16.67
C ASP A 122 7.72 1.67 -15.15
N VAL A 123 8.20 0.54 -14.62
CA VAL A 123 8.54 0.39 -13.19
C VAL A 123 9.67 1.34 -12.78
N LEU A 124 10.75 1.42 -13.55
CA LEU A 124 11.92 2.26 -13.24
C LEU A 124 11.57 3.75 -13.19
N GLN A 125 10.64 4.22 -14.02
CA GLN A 125 10.16 5.60 -13.97
C GLN A 125 9.45 5.91 -12.65
N ILE A 126 8.65 4.97 -12.14
CA ILE A 126 8.03 5.09 -10.80
C ILE A 126 9.11 5.14 -9.73
N LEU A 127 10.08 4.22 -9.77
CA LEU A 127 11.14 4.14 -8.76
C LEU A 127 12.05 5.37 -8.77
N LYS A 128 12.35 5.94 -9.93
CA LYS A 128 13.08 7.22 -10.05
C LYS A 128 12.36 8.32 -9.26
N PHE A 129 11.05 8.44 -9.41
CA PHE A 129 10.25 9.39 -8.65
C PHE A 129 10.28 9.09 -7.14
N VAL A 130 10.02 7.85 -6.74
CA VAL A 130 10.02 7.43 -5.32
C VAL A 130 11.39 7.72 -4.67
N HIS A 131 12.49 7.36 -5.33
CA HIS A 131 13.85 7.54 -4.82
C HIS A 131 14.25 9.03 -4.78
N SER A 132 13.77 9.86 -5.70
CA SER A 132 14.00 11.33 -5.64
C SER A 132 13.38 11.96 -4.40
N HIS A 133 12.35 11.33 -3.82
CA HIS A 133 11.73 11.74 -2.55
C HIS A 133 12.38 11.08 -1.32
N ARG A 134 13.54 10.42 -1.50
CA ARG A 134 14.29 9.67 -0.48
C ARG A 134 13.50 8.54 0.17
N VAL A 135 12.63 7.89 -0.62
CA VAL A 135 11.88 6.71 -0.20
C VAL A 135 12.41 5.47 -0.92
N ILE A 136 12.49 4.34 -0.24
CA ILE A 136 12.79 3.01 -0.81
C ILE A 136 11.60 2.09 -0.55
N HIS A 137 11.06 1.46 -1.58
CA HIS A 137 9.84 0.63 -1.48
C HIS A 137 10.05 -0.76 -0.86
N ARG A 138 11.25 -1.36 -1.01
CA ARG A 138 11.73 -2.72 -0.61
C ARG A 138 10.87 -3.96 -0.89
N ASP A 139 9.58 -3.83 -1.24
CA ASP A 139 8.69 -4.96 -1.56
C ASP A 139 8.16 -4.86 -3.00
N ILE A 140 9.06 -4.64 -3.95
CA ILE A 140 8.69 -4.56 -5.38
C ILE A 140 8.54 -6.00 -5.90
N LYS A 141 7.31 -6.35 -6.28
CA LYS A 141 6.96 -7.66 -6.83
C LYS A 141 5.72 -7.55 -7.72
N PRO A 142 5.45 -8.53 -8.60
CA PRO A 142 4.32 -8.46 -9.53
C PRO A 142 2.94 -8.28 -8.87
N SER A 143 2.74 -8.75 -7.64
CA SER A 143 1.47 -8.55 -6.92
C SER A 143 1.27 -7.13 -6.39
N ASN A 144 2.34 -6.32 -6.31
CA ASN A 144 2.30 -4.90 -5.90
C ASN A 144 2.32 -3.93 -7.09
N LEU A 145 2.14 -4.43 -8.32
CA LEU A 145 2.05 -3.62 -9.54
C LEU A 145 0.70 -3.89 -10.19
N ILE A 146 -0.14 -2.87 -10.34
CA ILE A 146 -1.43 -2.98 -11.06
C ILE A 146 -1.27 -2.41 -12.46
N LYS A 147 -1.60 -3.19 -13.49
CA LYS A 147 -1.80 -2.69 -14.85
C LYS A 147 -3.17 -2.03 -14.92
N ARG A 148 -3.17 -0.70 -14.88
CA ARG A 148 -4.38 0.12 -14.84
C ARG A 148 -5.16 0.03 -16.15
N GLN A 149 -6.47 -0.13 -16.07
CA GLN A 149 -7.32 -0.38 -17.24
C GLN A 149 -7.41 0.83 -18.18
N LYS A 150 -7.48 2.06 -17.64
CA LYS A 150 -7.76 3.26 -18.44
C LYS A 150 -6.68 3.61 -19.47
N ASP A 151 -5.42 3.29 -19.17
CA ASP A 151 -4.26 3.73 -19.96
C ASP A 151 -3.15 2.68 -20.06
N SER A 152 -3.38 1.48 -19.51
CA SER A 152 -2.38 0.41 -19.48
C SER A 152 -1.06 0.83 -18.82
N ARG A 153 -1.02 1.84 -17.95
CA ARG A 153 0.18 2.16 -17.16
C ARG A 153 0.26 1.27 -15.93
N LEU A 154 1.47 0.94 -15.47
CA LEU A 154 1.64 0.30 -14.17
C LEU A 154 1.43 1.31 -13.05
N VAL A 155 0.81 0.86 -11.97
CA VAL A 155 0.65 1.61 -10.73
C VAL A 155 1.30 0.79 -9.62
N LEU A 156 2.30 1.37 -8.96
CA LEU A 156 2.96 0.75 -7.80
C LEU A 156 2.08 1.00 -6.58
N ILE A 157 1.69 -0.09 -5.93
CA ILE A 157 0.86 -0.07 -4.73
C ILE A 157 1.65 -0.59 -3.53
N ASP A 158 1.08 -0.39 -2.35
CA ASP A 158 1.54 -0.98 -1.09
C ASP A 158 2.91 -0.49 -0.56
N PHE A 159 2.98 0.83 -0.32
CA PHE A 159 4.04 1.51 0.46
C PHE A 159 3.94 1.21 1.98
N GLY A 160 3.69 -0.05 2.35
CA GLY A 160 3.42 -0.45 3.73
C GLY A 160 4.64 -0.37 4.65
N VAL A 161 4.79 0.72 5.42
CA VAL A 161 5.80 0.84 6.52
C VAL A 161 5.42 -0.04 7.70
N VAL A 162 4.13 -0.30 7.84
CA VAL A 162 3.53 -1.11 8.91
C VAL A 162 3.97 -2.58 8.86
N LYS A 163 4.51 -3.06 7.73
CA LYS A 163 5.09 -4.41 7.61
C LYS A 163 6.27 -4.64 8.56
N GLU A 164 6.93 -3.58 9.04
CA GLU A 164 8.04 -3.68 9.99
C GLU A 164 7.60 -4.09 11.41
N ILE A 165 6.32 -3.94 11.76
CA ILE A 165 5.78 -4.29 13.10
C ILE A 165 5.87 -5.80 13.37
N GLY A 166 5.80 -6.61 12.31
CA GLY A 166 5.75 -8.07 12.43
C GLY A 166 7.07 -8.79 12.60
N ASN A 167 8.15 -8.15 12.17
CA ASN A 167 9.47 -8.77 12.13
C ASN A 167 10.31 -8.41 13.35
N SER A 168 9.74 -8.35 14.56
CA SER A 168 10.44 -8.25 15.88
C SER A 168 11.76 -7.46 15.93
N ARG A 169 11.89 -6.41 15.14
CA ARG A 169 12.92 -5.39 15.21
C ARG A 169 12.15 -4.10 15.12
N ILE A 170 11.76 -3.62 16.29
CA ILE A 170 11.39 -2.22 16.46
C ILE A 170 12.63 -1.45 16.06
N LEU A 171 12.74 -1.10 14.79
CA LEU A 171 13.75 -0.15 14.35
C LEU A 171 13.34 1.15 15.03
N SER A 172 14.18 1.58 15.98
CA SER A 172 14.35 2.99 16.27
C SER A 172 14.44 3.69 14.92
N ALA A 173 13.49 4.56 14.63
CA ALA A 173 13.59 5.38 13.43
C ALA A 173 14.91 6.16 13.52
N PRO A 174 15.66 6.29 12.41
CA PRO A 174 16.87 7.09 12.45
C PRO A 174 16.53 8.54 12.77
N SER A 175 17.26 9.11 13.72
CA SER A 175 17.22 10.53 14.04
C SER A 175 18.11 11.28 13.04
N GLY A 176 17.54 11.79 11.94
CA GLY A 176 18.29 12.59 10.96
C GLY A 176 17.68 12.61 9.56
N GLN A 177 18.34 13.34 8.64
CA GLN A 177 18.04 13.40 7.21
C GLN A 177 18.37 12.09 6.46
N GLU A 178 17.95 10.94 6.98
CA GLU A 178 18.22 9.64 6.39
C GLU A 178 17.10 9.15 5.47
N THR A 179 17.49 8.32 4.49
CA THR A 179 16.59 7.71 3.51
C THR A 179 15.54 6.82 4.19
N ILE A 180 14.26 7.06 3.90
CA ILE A 180 13.16 6.28 4.45
C ILE A 180 13.00 5.02 3.63
N ALA A 181 12.96 3.87 4.28
CA ALA A 181 12.74 2.62 3.59
C ALA A 181 11.54 1.87 4.18
N ILE A 182 10.82 1.19 3.30
CA ILE A 182 9.47 0.68 3.51
C ILE A 182 9.40 -0.74 2.96
N GLY A 183 8.50 -1.62 3.42
CA GLY A 183 8.38 -3.00 2.92
C GLY A 183 9.05 -4.06 3.80
N THR A 184 8.77 -5.33 3.54
CA THR A 184 9.31 -6.46 4.32
C THR A 184 10.81 -6.64 4.04
N GLN A 185 11.66 -6.82 5.05
CA GLN A 185 13.03 -7.28 4.84
C GLN A 185 12.99 -8.65 4.16
N GLY A 186 13.65 -8.79 3.00
CA GLY A 186 13.78 -10.07 2.33
C GLY A 186 14.37 -11.11 3.28
N SER A 187 13.77 -12.30 3.31
CA SER A 187 14.37 -13.46 3.93
C SER A 187 15.74 -13.67 3.28
N ARG A 188 16.81 -13.62 4.07
CA ARG A 188 18.11 -14.11 3.62
C ARG A 188 17.91 -15.58 3.28
N PHE A 189 17.94 -15.90 1.99
CA PHE A 189 18.14 -17.29 1.58
C PHE A 189 19.52 -17.68 2.12
N ALA A 190 19.52 -18.64 3.05
CA ALA A 190 20.70 -19.41 3.40
C ALA A 190 20.93 -20.48 2.34
#